data_AF-A0AA96IN37-F1
#
_entry.id   AF-A0AA96IN37-F1
#
_cell.length_a   1.000
_cell.length_b   1.000
_cell.length_c   1.000
_cell.angle_alpha   90.00
_cell.angle_beta   90.00
_cell.angle_gamma   90.00
#
_symmetry.space_group_name_H-M   'P 1'
#
loop_
_entity.id
_entity.type
_entity.pdbx_description
1 polymer ?
#
loop_
_entity_poly.entity_id
_entity_poly.type
_entity_poly.pdbx_seq_one_letter_code
_entity_poly.pdbx_strand_id
1 'polypeptide(L)'
;MPCEGDTPGAPAAVDASRLRQCLFTLAELLYVNGHVLETVTLPGCGLAKREIAALDEQDAGWAACREMLESNAAGMTNQEGRFVLTALGRDIMFDLFGQGAADCA
;
A
#
# COMPACT_ATOMS: atom_id res chain seq x y z
N MET A 1 -14.94 -35.66 20.26
CA MET A 1 -14.22 -34.43 19.89
C MET A 1 -13.77 -34.61 18.46
N PRO A 2 -14.51 -34.03 17.51
CA PRO A 2 -13.93 -32.92 16.77
C PRO A 2 -14.92 -31.77 16.57
N CYS A 3 -14.46 -30.55 16.78
CA CYS A 3 -15.07 -29.34 16.25
C CYS A 3 -14.12 -28.84 15.16
N GLU A 4 -14.18 -29.44 13.97
CA GLU A 4 -13.60 -28.84 12.77
C GLU A 4 -14.56 -27.73 12.33
N GLY A 5 -14.30 -26.53 12.84
CA GLY A 5 -14.87 -25.30 12.32
C GLY A 5 -14.14 -24.92 11.05
N ASP A 6 -14.50 -25.54 9.94
CA ASP A 6 -14.30 -24.95 8.61
C ASP A 6 -15.14 -23.67 8.57
N THR A 7 -14.49 -22.55 8.90
CA THR A 7 -15.02 -21.23 8.58
C THR A 7 -14.26 -20.77 7.34
N PRO A 8 -14.87 -20.76 6.14
CA PRO A 8 -14.30 -20.02 5.02
C PRO A 8 -14.30 -18.54 5.38
N GLY A 9 -13.20 -18.10 5.99
CA GLY A 9 -12.91 -16.72 6.35
C GLY A 9 -12.72 -15.87 5.11
N ALA A 10 -13.85 -15.37 4.60
CA ALA A 10 -14.08 -14.09 3.93
C ALA A 10 -13.12 -13.66 2.79
N PRO A 11 -13.63 -13.43 1.56
CA PRO A 11 -12.85 -12.76 0.50
C PRO A 11 -12.25 -11.42 0.96
N ALA A 12 -12.95 -10.70 1.84
CA ALA A 12 -12.48 -9.44 2.43
C ALA A 12 -11.16 -9.56 3.25
N ALA A 13 -10.88 -10.72 3.87
CA ALA A 13 -9.65 -10.91 4.63
C ALA A 13 -8.44 -11.15 3.71
N VAL A 14 -8.66 -11.82 2.58
CA VAL A 14 -7.66 -12.00 1.52
C VAL A 14 -7.35 -10.65 0.87
N ASP A 15 -8.37 -9.85 0.58
CA ASP A 15 -8.20 -8.50 0.02
C ASP A 15 -7.39 -7.59 0.97
N ALA A 16 -7.71 -7.60 2.27
CA ALA A 16 -6.96 -6.83 3.26
C ALA A 16 -5.50 -7.27 3.41
N SER A 17 -5.24 -8.57 3.38
CA SER A 17 -3.87 -9.12 3.50
C SER A 17 -3.05 -8.80 2.25
N ARG A 18 -3.66 -8.86 1.07
CA ARG A 18 -3.01 -8.52 -0.20
C ARG A 18 -2.79 -7.01 -0.35
N LEU A 19 -3.70 -6.18 0.16
CA LEU A 19 -3.50 -4.73 0.25
C LEU A 19 -2.30 -4.38 1.13
N ARG A 20 -2.19 -5.00 2.31
CA ARG A 20 -1.02 -4.84 3.17
C ARG A 20 0.27 -5.25 2.47
N GLN A 21 0.26 -6.38 1.78
CA GLN A 21 1.42 -6.83 1.00
C GLN A 21 1.81 -5.82 -0.08
N CYS A 22 0.84 -5.27 -0.80
CA CYS A 22 1.11 -4.26 -1.83
C CYS A 22 1.62 -2.93 -1.27
N LEU A 23 1.15 -2.52 -0.10
CA LEU A 23 1.70 -1.36 0.61
C LEU A 23 3.13 -1.61 1.11
N PHE A 24 3.44 -2.84 1.54
CA PHE A 24 4.79 -3.23 1.92
C PHE A 24 5.74 -3.18 0.72
N THR A 25 5.33 -3.74 -0.42
CA THR A 25 6.10 -3.65 -1.68
C THR A 25 6.30 -2.20 -2.11
N LEU A 26 5.26 -1.36 -2.01
CA LEU A 26 5.40 0.08 -2.28
C LEU A 26 6.44 0.74 -1.36
N ALA A 27 6.37 0.49 -0.05
CA ALA A 27 7.31 1.04 0.91
C ALA A 27 8.76 0.61 0.63
N GLU A 28 8.98 -0.66 0.30
CA GLU A 28 10.29 -1.19 -0.07
C GLU A 28 10.82 -0.51 -1.35
N LEU A 29 9.99 -0.42 -2.39
CA LEU A 29 10.34 0.24 -3.64
C LEU A 29 10.67 1.72 -3.46
N LEU A 30 9.90 2.43 -2.64
CA LEU A 30 10.18 3.82 -2.28
C LEU A 30 11.56 3.92 -1.60
N TYR A 31 11.82 3.08 -0.60
CA TYR A 31 13.08 3.08 0.13
C TYR A 31 14.28 2.80 -0.77
N VAL A 32 14.18 1.79 -1.66
CA VAL A 32 15.22 1.45 -2.64
C VAL A 32 15.53 2.62 -3.57
N ASN A 33 14.52 3.40 -3.94
CA ASN A 33 14.66 4.58 -4.79
C ASN A 33 15.03 5.87 -4.01
N GLY A 34 15.28 5.76 -2.70
CA GLY A 34 15.65 6.90 -1.83
C GLY A 34 14.48 7.81 -1.44
N HIS A 35 13.24 7.36 -1.65
CA HIS A 35 12.03 8.06 -1.22
C HIS A 35 11.62 7.63 0.18
N VAL A 36 10.98 8.55 0.91
CA VAL A 36 10.33 8.28 2.20
C VAL A 36 8.84 7.98 2.03
N LEU A 37 8.21 7.35 3.01
CA LEU A 37 6.77 7.04 2.97
C LEU A 37 5.92 8.31 2.83
N GLU A 38 6.39 9.45 3.34
CA GLU A 38 5.76 10.78 3.16
C GLU A 38 5.56 11.17 1.69
N THR A 39 6.35 10.59 0.77
CA THR A 39 6.25 10.81 -0.69
C THR A 39 4.95 10.27 -1.29
N VAL A 40 4.24 9.38 -0.59
CA VAL A 40 2.97 8.84 -1.05
C VAL A 40 1.83 9.05 -0.05
N THR A 41 2.14 9.40 1.21
CA THR A 41 1.11 9.68 2.22
C THR A 41 0.67 11.14 2.25
N LEU A 42 1.42 12.09 1.68
CA LEU A 42 0.99 13.48 1.57
C LEU A 42 0.17 13.71 0.30
N PRO A 43 -1.02 14.33 0.34
CA PRO A 43 -1.85 14.54 -0.86
C PRO A 43 -1.17 15.39 -1.95
N GLY A 44 -0.22 16.26 -1.56
CA GLY A 44 0.56 17.13 -2.46
C GLY A 44 1.92 16.57 -2.86
N CYS A 45 2.38 15.49 -2.22
CA CYS A 45 3.59 14.78 -2.61
C CYS A 45 3.15 13.38 -3.04
N GLY A 46 3.11 13.15 -4.35
CA GLY A 46 2.78 11.86 -4.91
C GLY A 46 3.79 11.48 -5.99
N LEU A 47 3.87 10.19 -6.27
CA LEU A 47 4.76 9.67 -7.32
C LEU A 47 4.33 10.22 -8.67
N ALA A 48 5.20 10.99 -9.32
CA ALA A 48 4.98 11.44 -10.67
C ALA A 48 5.01 10.27 -11.65
N LYS A 49 4.48 10.49 -12.86
CA LYS A 49 4.54 9.49 -13.94
C LYS A 49 5.93 8.90 -14.18
N ARG A 50 7.00 9.69 -14.01
CA ARG A 50 8.38 9.22 -14.14
C ARG A 50 8.78 8.25 -13.04
N GLU A 51 8.39 8.53 -11.80
CA GLU A 51 8.64 7.64 -10.66
C GLU A 51 7.81 6.37 -10.80
N ILE A 52 6.53 6.49 -11.19
CA ILE A 52 5.67 5.32 -11.47
C ILE A 52 6.29 4.43 -12.56
N ALA A 53 6.78 5.02 -13.66
CA ALA A 53 7.44 4.25 -14.72
C ALA A 53 8.71 3.57 -14.22
N ALA A 54 9.54 4.25 -13.43
CA ALA A 54 10.73 3.66 -12.85
C ALA A 54 10.41 2.50 -11.89
N LEU A 55 9.29 2.58 -11.16
CA LEU A 55 8.82 1.49 -10.30
C LEU A 55 8.27 0.31 -11.12
N ASP A 56 7.51 0.58 -12.18
CA ASP A 56 7.00 -0.45 -13.10
C ASP A 56 8.15 -1.19 -13.82
N GLU A 57 9.25 -0.51 -14.12
CA GLU A 57 10.47 -1.13 -14.68
C GLU A 57 11.25 -1.97 -13.64
N GLN A 58 11.20 -1.60 -12.37
CA GLN A 58 11.92 -2.29 -11.29
C GLN A 58 11.20 -3.55 -10.81
N ASP A 59 9.87 -3.51 -10.72
CA ASP A 59 9.08 -4.62 -10.21
C ASP A 59 7.80 -4.80 -11.03
N ALA A 60 7.73 -5.90 -11.78
CA ALA A 60 6.55 -6.23 -12.59
C ALA A 60 5.28 -6.49 -11.75
N GLY A 61 5.44 -6.80 -10.47
CA GLY A 61 4.37 -6.94 -9.49
C GLY A 61 3.81 -5.60 -8.99
N TRP A 62 4.57 -4.50 -9.13
CA TRP A 62 4.11 -3.17 -8.75
C TRP A 62 2.84 -2.75 -9.52
N ALA A 63 2.78 -3.00 -10.83
CA ALA A 63 1.62 -2.66 -11.65
C ALA A 63 0.32 -3.33 -11.12
N ALA A 64 0.39 -4.62 -10.78
CA ALA A 64 -0.74 -5.36 -10.22
C ALA A 64 -1.09 -4.87 -8.80
N CYS A 65 -0.09 -4.51 -8.01
CA CYS A 65 -0.30 -3.95 -6.67
C CYS A 65 -0.93 -2.56 -6.71
N ARG A 66 -0.53 -1.71 -7.66
CA ARG A 66 -1.13 -0.41 -7.89
C ARG A 66 -2.60 -0.52 -8.26
N GLU A 67 -2.95 -1.39 -9.22
CA GLU A 67 -4.34 -1.65 -9.60
C GLU A 67 -5.17 -2.12 -8.40
N MET A 68 -4.59 -2.99 -7.55
CA MET A 68 -5.23 -3.44 -6.32
C MET A 68 -5.47 -2.30 -5.34
N LEU A 69 -4.48 -1.43 -5.13
CA LEU A 69 -4.60 -0.27 -4.25
C LEU A 69 -5.68 0.70 -4.77
N GLU A 70 -5.74 0.95 -6.07
CA GLU A 70 -6.75 1.82 -6.68
C GLU A 70 -8.15 1.21 -6.61
N SER A 71 -8.29 -0.08 -6.94
CA SER A 71 -9.58 -0.80 -6.92
C SER A 71 -10.20 -0.90 -5.53
N ASN A 72 -9.36 -0.91 -4.48
CA ASN A 72 -9.80 -0.95 -3.08
C ASN A 72 -9.80 0.42 -2.41
N ALA A 73 -9.67 1.51 -3.17
CA ALA A 73 -9.62 2.88 -2.64
C ALA A 73 -8.52 3.10 -1.58
N ALA A 74 -7.42 2.36 -1.62
CA ALA A 74 -6.22 2.55 -0.79
C ALA A 74 -5.18 3.46 -1.47
N GLY A 75 -5.19 3.51 -2.81
CA GLY A 75 -4.42 4.46 -3.62
C GLY A 75 -5.31 5.18 -4.63
N MET A 76 -4.87 6.33 -5.11
CA MET A 76 -5.50 6.99 -6.25
C MET A 76 -4.48 7.81 -7.03
N THR A 77 -4.80 8.07 -8.30
CA THR A 77 -4.13 9.10 -9.07
C THR A 77 -4.84 10.45 -8.82
N ASN A 78 -4.10 11.44 -8.31
CA ASN A 78 -4.63 12.78 -8.04
C ASN A 78 -4.85 13.59 -9.33
N GLN A 79 -5.40 14.80 -9.21
CA GLN A 79 -5.67 15.69 -10.36
C GLN A 79 -4.40 16.10 -11.13
N GLU A 80 -3.23 16.03 -10.51
CA GLU A 80 -1.94 16.32 -11.15
C GLU A 80 -1.34 15.09 -11.86
N GLY A 81 -2.04 13.95 -11.85
CA GLY A 81 -1.55 12.71 -12.44
C GLY A 81 -0.47 12.02 -11.61
N ARG A 82 -0.43 12.27 -10.30
CA ARG A 82 0.49 11.64 -9.35
C ARG A 82 -0.23 10.56 -8.55
N PHE A 83 0.45 9.45 -8.28
CA PHE A 83 -0.08 8.42 -7.40
C PHE A 83 0.10 8.81 -5.93
N VAL A 84 -0.98 8.82 -5.17
CA VAL A 84 -1.04 9.15 -3.74
C VAL A 84 -1.87 8.11 -2.99
N LEU A 85 -1.55 7.89 -1.73
CA LEU A 85 -2.36 7.06 -0.84
C LEU A 85 -3.57 7.84 -0.35
N THR A 86 -4.72 7.16 -0.34
CA THR A 86 -5.95 7.68 0.25
C THR A 86 -5.87 7.62 1.77
N ALA A 87 -6.91 8.08 2.48
CA ALA A 87 -7.00 7.89 3.93
C ALA A 87 -6.84 6.42 4.33
N LEU A 88 -7.52 5.51 3.63
CA LEU A 88 -7.44 4.07 3.90
C LEU A 88 -6.02 3.53 3.72
N GLY A 89 -5.35 3.84 2.60
CA GLY A 89 -3.99 3.35 2.37
C GLY A 89 -2.99 3.88 3.39
N ARG A 90 -3.18 5.12 3.84
CA ARG A 90 -2.36 5.71 4.92
C ARG A 90 -2.61 5.04 6.25
N ASP A 91 -3.86 4.80 6.62
CA ASP A 91 -4.20 4.11 7.87
C ASP A 91 -3.56 2.73 7.92
N ILE A 92 -3.58 1.99 6.81
CA ILE A 92 -2.92 0.68 6.72
C ILE A 92 -1.38 0.83 6.76
N MET A 93 -0.80 1.83 6.09
CA MET A 93 0.64 2.11 6.21
C MET A 93 1.05 2.48 7.64
N PHE A 94 0.22 3.23 8.36
CA PHE A 94 0.43 3.55 9.78
C PHE A 94 0.28 2.30 10.66
N ASP A 95 -0.64 1.39 10.36
CA ASP A 95 -0.76 0.08 11.03
C ASP A 95 0.51 -0.76 10.82
N LEU A 96 1.02 -0.81 9.58
CA LEU A 96 2.19 -1.62 9.22
C LEU A 96 3.51 -1.07 9.76
N PHE A 97 3.74 0.24 9.63
CA PHE A 97 5.04 0.87 9.92
C PHE A 97 5.00 1.79 11.15
N GLY A 98 3.81 2.19 11.61
CA GLY A 98 3.63 3.08 12.76
C GLY A 98 3.48 2.36 14.11
N GLN A 99 3.26 1.03 14.13
CA GLN A 99 3.08 0.29 15.38
C GLN A 99 4.36 0.16 16.24
N GLY A 100 5.53 0.59 15.73
CA GLY A 100 6.78 0.74 16.49
C GLY A 100 7.00 2.12 17.13
N ALA A 101 6.12 3.10 16.89
CA ALA A 101 6.20 4.44 17.49
C ALA A 101 5.30 4.63 18.71
N ALA A 102 4.42 3.64 19.00
CA ALA A 102 3.42 3.73 20.06
C ALA A 102 3.76 2.95 21.34
N ASP A 103 4.81 2.13 21.36
CA ASP A 103 5.25 1.41 22.58
C ASP A 103 6.41 2.14 23.26
N CYS A 104 6.03 3.24 23.92
CA CYS A 104 6.77 3.88 25.00
C CYS A 104 5.73 4.50 25.94
N ALA A 105 5.02 3.66 26.69
CA ALA A 105 4.26 4.08 27.88
C ALA A 105 3.98 2.90 28.81
#